data_AF-A0A946VG73-F1
#
_entry.id   AF-A0A946VG73-F1
#
_cell.length_a   1.000
_cell.length_b   1.000
_cell.length_c   1.000
_cell.angle_alpha   90.00
_cell.angle_beta   90.00
_cell.angle_gamma   90.00
#
_symmetry.space_group_name_H-M   'P 1'
#
loop_
_entity.id
_entity.type
_entity.pdbx_description
1 polymer ?
#
loop_
_entity_poly.entity_id
_entity_poly.type
_entity_poly.pdbx_seq_one_letter_code
_entity_poly.pdbx_strand_id
1 'polypeptide(L)' 'MKDSLNIALAQLNFLVGDIEGNAQLIIDAALQARDEKSADVVVFTELSITGYPLED' A
#
# COMPACT_ATOMS: atom_id res chain seq x y z
N MET A 1 -17.41 -19.52 9.21
CA MET A 1 -16.10 -18.84 9.25
C MET A 1 -15.65 -18.64 7.82
N LYS A 2 -14.84 -17.63 7.53
CA LYS A 2 -14.32 -17.40 6.17
C LYS A 2 -13.11 -18.33 5.98
N ASP A 3 -13.19 -19.25 5.02
CA ASP A 3 -12.14 -20.26 4.78
C ASP A 3 -11.03 -19.76 3.84
N SER A 4 -11.15 -18.53 3.34
CA SER A 4 -10.18 -17.90 2.43
C SER A 4 -9.73 -16.53 2.94
N LEU A 5 -8.44 -16.23 2.71
CA LEU A 5 -7.83 -14.93 2.99
C LEU A 5 -7.69 -14.14 1.67
N ASN A 6 -8.34 -12.98 1.59
CA ASN A 6 -8.26 -12.10 0.43
C ASN A 6 -7.10 -11.12 0.61
N ILE A 7 -6.08 -11.24 -0.22
CA ILE A 7 -4.89 -10.38 -0.19
C ILE A 7 -4.92 -9.45 -1.40
N ALA A 8 -4.86 -8.14 -1.16
CA ALA A 8 -4.66 -7.13 -2.20
C ALA A 8 -3.16 -6.82 -2.35
N LEU A 9 -2.69 -6.77 -3.59
CA LEU A 9 -1.34 -6.30 -3.91
C LEU A 9 -1.47 -4.88 -4.47
N ALA A 10 -1.02 -3.88 -3.71
CA ALA A 10 -1.08 -2.48 -4.09
C ALA A 10 0.18 -2.09 -4.86
N GLN A 11 0.05 -2.05 -6.19
CA GLN A 11 1.13 -1.63 -7.07
C GLN A 11 1.00 -0.12 -7.36
N LEU A 12 1.80 0.67 -6.65
CA LEU A 12 1.76 2.13 -6.66
C LEU A 12 3.13 2.72 -7.03
N ASN A 13 3.14 3.99 -7.43
CA ASN A 13 4.36 4.75 -7.71
C ASN A 13 4.66 5.67 -6.52
N PHE A 14 5.59 5.24 -5.66
CA PHE A 14 6.06 6.05 -4.53
C PHE A 14 7.19 6.97 -4.96
N LEU A 15 7.22 8.18 -4.39
CA LEU A 15 8.24 9.19 -4.66
C LEU A 15 9.28 9.20 -3.55
N VAL A 16 10.56 9.06 -3.91
CA VAL A 16 11.66 9.11 -2.94
C VAL A 16 11.66 10.45 -2.20
N GLY A 17 11.62 10.39 -0.86
CA GLY A 17 11.64 11.55 0.03
C GLY A 17 10.28 12.18 0.33
N ASP A 18 9.21 11.84 -0.40
CA ASP A 18 7.86 12.36 -0.15
C ASP A 18 7.09 11.49 0.85
N ILE A 19 7.44 11.62 2.13
CA ILE A 19 6.84 10.81 3.21
C ILE A 19 5.34 11.04 3.32
N GLU A 20 4.89 12.30 3.26
CA GLU A 20 3.47 12.65 3.43
C GLU A 20 2.64 12.18 2.22
N GLY A 21 3.12 12.42 0.99
CA GLY A 21 2.44 11.96 -0.22
C GLY A 21 2.39 10.43 -0.31
N ASN A 22 3.48 9.74 -0.01
CA ASN A 22 3.51 8.28 0.01
C ASN A 22 2.60 7.69 1.09
N ALA A 23 2.56 8.30 2.28
CA ALA A 23 1.64 7.90 3.34
C ALA A 23 0.18 8.07 2.90
N GLN A 24 -0.15 9.17 2.21
CA GLN A 24 -1.50 9.37 1.68
C GLN A 24 -1.85 8.31 0.62
N LEU A 25 -0.93 7.98 -0.29
CA LEU A 25 -1.12 6.90 -1.27
C LEU A 25 -1.39 5.54 -0.61
N ILE A 26 -0.66 5.22 0.48
CA ILE A 26 -0.87 4.00 1.27
C ILE A 26 -2.25 4.00 1.93
N ILE A 27 -2.65 5.12 2.53
CA ILE A 27 -3.95 5.26 3.19
C ILE A 27 -5.08 5.07 2.19
N ASP A 28 -5.04 5.76 1.06
CA ASP A 28 -6.07 5.70 0.03
C ASP A 28 -6.20 4.28 -0.53
N ALA A 29 -5.08 3.62 -0.83
CA ALA A 29 -5.08 2.24 -1.32
C ALA A 29 -5.57 1.24 -0.28
N ALA A 30 -5.26 1.44 1.01
CA ALA A 30 -5.76 0.59 2.08
C ALA A 30 -7.28 0.74 2.26
N LEU A 31 -7.80 1.96 2.19
CA LEU A 31 -9.24 2.23 2.20
C LEU A 31 -9.92 1.60 0.98
N GLN A 32 -9.35 1.75 -0.21
CA GLN A 32 -9.87 1.12 -1.42
C GLN A 32 -9.89 -0.42 -1.32
N ALA A 33 -8.80 -1.03 -0.83
CA ALA A 33 -8.72 -2.47 -0.66
C ALA A 33 -9.78 -2.99 0.32
N ARG A 34 -10.02 -2.27 1.41
CA ARG A 34 -11.07 -2.60 2.39
C ARG A 34 -12.46 -2.44 1.79
N ASP A 35 -12.77 -1.26 1.25
CA ASP A 35 -14.14 -0.83 0.93
C ASP A 35 -14.62 -1.37 -0.42
N GLU A 36 -13.75 -1.42 -1.44
CA GLU A 36 -14.13 -1.84 -2.79
C GLU A 36 -13.79 -3.30 -3.09
N LYS A 37 -12.74 -3.84 -2.46
CA LYS A 37 -12.24 -5.20 -2.75
C LYS A 37 -12.51 -6.21 -1.65
N SER A 38 -12.99 -5.78 -0.49
CA SER A 38 -13.18 -6.65 0.69
C SER A 38 -11.92 -7.47 1.00
N ALA A 39 -10.75 -6.84 0.88
CA ALA A 39 -9.47 -7.43 1.20
C ALA A 39 -9.30 -7.53 2.72
N ASP A 40 -8.74 -8.65 3.18
CA ASP A 40 -8.38 -8.88 4.57
C ASP A 40 -6.97 -8.34 4.87
N VAL A 41 -6.10 -8.30 3.85
CA VAL A 41 -4.72 -7.78 3.91
C VAL A 41 -4.42 -7.00 2.63
N VAL A 42 -3.68 -5.90 2.74
CA VAL A 42 -3.06 -5.21 1.60
C VAL A 42 -1.54 -5.21 1.78
N VAL A 43 -0.81 -5.48 0.71
CA VAL A 43 0.66 -5.50 0.70
C VAL A 43 1.17 -4.42 -0.26
N PHE A 44 2.19 -3.71 0.19
CA PHE A 44 2.88 -2.67 -0.56
C PHE A 44 4.33 -3.08 -0.84
N THR A 45 5.02 -2.35 -1.72
CA THR A 45 6.44 -2.60 -2.05
C THR A 45 7.37 -2.27 -0.88
N GLU A 46 8.60 -2.77 -0.94
CA GLU A 46 9.64 -2.40 0.02
C GLU A 46 9.83 -0.88 0.05
N LEU A 47 10.09 -0.31 1.23
CA LEU A 47 10.36 1.12 1.43
C LEU A 47 9.26 2.05 0.89
N SER A 48 8.00 1.59 0.82
CA SER A 48 6.87 2.37 0.27
C SER A 48 6.69 3.76 0.89
N ILE A 49 6.94 3.92 2.20
CA ILE A 49 6.79 5.23 2.87
C ILE A 49 7.88 6.22 2.42
N THR A 50 9.10 5.76 2.28
CA THR A 50 10.26 6.61 1.94
C THR A 50 10.54 6.69 0.44
N GLY A 51 9.97 5.78 -0.35
CA GLY A 51 10.33 5.51 -1.74
C GLY A 51 11.56 4.61 -1.88
N TYR A 52 11.74 4.06 -3.08
CA TYR A 52 12.87 3.20 -3.47
C TYR A 52 13.36 3.59 -4.88
N PRO A 53 14.68 3.50 -5.18
CA PRO A 53 15.78 3.20 -4.27
C PRO A 53 16.05 4.37 -3.31
N LEU A 54 16.36 4.03 -2.07
CA LEU A 54 16.97 4.99 -1.13
C LEU A 54 18.47 5.07 -1.47
N GLU A 55 18.92 6.26 -1.85
CA GLU A 55 20.34 6.62 -1.93
C GLU A 55 20.72 7.46 -0.69
N ASP A 56 22.02 7.64 -0.45
CA ASP A 56 22.58 8.39 0.70
C ASP A 56 22.21 9.88 0.69
#